data_AF-A0A821LUZ2-F1
#
_entry.id   AF-A0A821LUZ2-F1
#
_cell.length_a   1.000
_cell.length_b   1.000
_cell.length_c   1.000
_cell.angle_alpha   90.00
_cell.angle_beta   90.00
_cell.angle_gamma   90.00
#
_symmetry.space_group_name_H-M   'P 1'
#
loop_
_entity.id
_entity.type
_entity.pdbx_description
1 polymer ?
#
loop_
_entity_poly.entity_id
_entity_poly.type
_entity_poly.pdbx_seq_one_letter_code
_entity_poly.pdbx_strand_id
1 'polypeptide(L)' 'MQLKRSSGILLHITSLPSSYGIGDVGPEAFKFIDFLVETKQKLWQTLPIYPINSPSPYSKKAIEDVQHD' A
#
# COMPACT_ATOMS: atom_id res chain seq x y z
N MET A 1 22.50 2.33 3.35
CA MET A 1 21.82 1.32 4.18
C MET A 1 22.25 -0.05 3.73
N GLN A 2 22.65 -0.93 4.66
CA GLN A 2 22.93 -2.34 4.35
C GLN A 2 21.72 -3.16 4.81
N LEU A 3 21.00 -3.76 3.87
CA LEU A 3 19.88 -4.63 4.20
C LEU A 3 20.45 -5.97 4.69
N LYS A 4 20.12 -6.36 5.93
CA LYS A 4 20.35 -7.74 6.39
C LYS A 4 19.51 -8.68 5.52
N ARG A 5 19.95 -9.92 5.30
CA ARG A 5 19.17 -10.93 4.56
C ARG A 5 17.73 -11.00 5.10
N SER A 6 16.78 -10.73 4.21
CA SER A 6 15.35 -10.63 4.48
C SER A 6 14.54 -11.10 3.27
N SER A 7 13.31 -11.52 3.51
CA SER A 7 12.28 -11.72 2.50
C SER A 7 11.05 -10.87 2.83
N GLY A 8 10.16 -10.70 1.86
CA GLY A 8 8.96 -9.92 2.01
C GLY A 8 7.96 -10.18 0.89
N ILE A 9 6.80 -9.54 1.01
CA ILE A 9 5.70 -9.64 0.07
C ILE A 9 5.42 -8.26 -0.53
N LEU A 10 5.22 -8.23 -1.85
CA LEU A 10 4.64 -7.10 -2.56
C LEU A 10 3.12 -7.30 -2.64
N LEU A 11 2.37 -6.44 -1.95
CA LEU A 11 0.91 -6.43 -1.99
C LEU A 11 0.44 -5.00 -1.80
N HIS A 12 -0.39 -4.48 -2.72
CA HIS A 12 -0.95 -3.15 -2.54
C HIS A 12 -2.12 -3.17 -1.54
N ILE A 13 -2.32 -2.08 -0.80
CA ILE A 13 -3.38 -1.97 0.22
C ILE A 13 -4.75 -2.26 -0.38
N THR A 14 -5.01 -1.77 -1.61
CA THR A 14 -6.30 -1.97 -2.30
C THR A 14 -6.62 -3.45 -2.60
N SER A 15 -5.62 -4.33 -2.55
CA SER A 15 -5.79 -5.78 -2.74
C SER A 15 -6.12 -6.54 -1.46
N LEU A 16 -6.15 -5.87 -0.30
CA LEU A 16 -6.59 -6.48 0.95
C LEU A 16 -8.11 -6.79 0.89
N PRO A 17 -8.56 -7.90 1.52
CA PRO A 17 -9.93 -8.36 1.43
C PRO A 17 -10.87 -7.61 2.40
N SER A 18 -10.92 -6.28 2.30
CA SER A 18 -11.81 -5.46 3.14
C SER A 18 -13.29 -5.61 2.75
N SER A 19 -14.17 -5.35 3.72
CA SER A 19 -15.62 -5.46 3.57
C SER A 19 -16.26 -4.39 2.67
N TYR A 20 -15.51 -3.35 2.29
CA TYR A 20 -16.06 -2.19 1.55
C TYR A 20 -15.72 -2.20 0.05
N GLY A 21 -15.36 -3.35 -0.51
CA GLY A 21 -15.12 -3.53 -1.96
C GLY A 21 -13.75 -3.07 -2.46
N ILE A 22 -12.95 -2.43 -1.60
CA ILE A 22 -11.54 -2.11 -1.85
C ILE A 22 -10.77 -2.25 -0.54
N GLY A 23 -9.55 -2.76 -0.59
CA GLY A 23 -8.70 -2.87 0.59
C GLY A 23 -8.32 -1.50 1.18
N ASP A 24 -8.20 -1.47 2.51
CA ASP A 24 -7.96 -0.26 3.30
C ASP A 24 -6.97 -0.54 4.44
N VAL A 25 -6.65 0.50 5.22
CA VAL A 25 -5.77 0.40 6.40
C VAL A 25 -6.60 0.08 7.66
N GLY A 26 -7.48 -0.91 7.55
CA GLY A 26 -8.36 -1.40 8.62
C GLY A 26 -7.94 -2.76 9.18
N PRO A 27 -8.88 -3.54 9.77
CA PRO A 27 -8.59 -4.82 10.42
C PRO A 27 -7.84 -5.83 9.54
N GLU A 28 -8.12 -5.89 8.24
CA GLU A 28 -7.45 -6.81 7.31
C GLU A 28 -5.98 -6.45 7.09
N ALA A 29 -5.60 -5.17 7.20
CA ALA A 29 -4.19 -4.78 7.17
C ALA A 29 -3.43 -5.32 8.38
N PHE A 30 -4.03 -5.26 9.58
CA PHE A 30 -3.43 -5.85 10.78
C PHE A 30 -3.29 -7.37 10.66
N LYS A 31 -4.32 -8.06 10.19
CA LYS A 31 -4.25 -9.51 9.92
C LYS A 31 -3.16 -9.85 8.91
N PHE A 32 -2.97 -9.02 7.88
CA PHE A 32 -1.88 -9.21 6.92
C PHE A 32 -0.51 -9.02 7.57
N ILE A 33 -0.34 -8.04 8.46
CA ILE A 33 0.89 -7.89 9.27
C ILE A 33 1.12 -9.12 10.15
N ASP A 34 0.09 -9.62 10.84
CA ASP A 34 0.19 -10.82 11.67
C ASP A 34 0.65 -12.03 10.85
N PHE A 35 0.10 -12.19 9.63
CA PHE A 35 0.54 -13.18 8.67
C PHE A 35 2.02 -13.01 8.26
N LEU A 36 2.49 -11.78 8.00
CA LEU A 36 3.90 -11.52 7.70
C LEU A 36 4.80 -11.92 8.88
N VAL A 37 4.38 -11.62 10.10
CA VAL A 37 5.11 -11.99 11.33
C VAL A 37 5.18 -13.52 11.48
N GLU A 38 4.04 -14.20 11.35
CA GLU A 38 3.94 -15.66 11.46
C GLU A 38 4.82 -16.37 10.42
N THR A 39 4.83 -15.85 9.19
CA THR A 39 5.61 -16.39 8.07
C THR A 39 7.03 -15.83 7.98
N LYS A 40 7.48 -15.07 8.98
CA LYS A 40 8.84 -14.50 9.11
C LYS A 40 9.24 -13.56 7.97
N GLN A 41 8.27 -12.97 7.27
CA GLN A 41 8.51 -11.90 6.32
C GLN A 41 8.86 -10.62 7.06
N LYS A 42 9.89 -9.91 6.59
CA LYS A 42 10.41 -8.69 7.25
C LYS A 42 10.08 -7.42 6.49
N LEU A 43 9.58 -7.56 5.26
CA LEU A 43 9.28 -6.44 4.38
C LEU A 43 7.87 -6.61 3.83
N TRP A 44 7.13 -5.52 3.84
CA TRP A 44 5.91 -5.34 3.05
C TRP A 44 6.17 -4.22 2.07
N GLN A 45 6.17 -4.55 0.77
CA GLN A 45 6.27 -3.55 -0.27
C GLN A 45 4.87 -3.22 -0.80
N THR A 46 4.60 -1.93 -0.99
CA THR A 46 3.39 -1.44 -1.64
C THR A 46 3.73 -0.68 -2.92
N LEU A 47 2.72 -0.45 -3.75
CA LEU A 47 2.75 0.54 -4.81
C LEU A 47 2.63 1.97 -4.22
N PRO A 48 2.80 3.04 -5.01
CA PRO A 48 2.71 4.40 -4.50
C PRO A 48 1.34 4.73 -3.90
N ILE A 49 1.35 5.43 -2.75
CA ILE A 49 0.16 5.82 -2.01
C ILE A 49 -0.01 7.33 -2.12
N TYR A 50 -0.92 7.75 -3.00
CA TYR A 50 -1.39 9.13 -3.14
C TYR A 50 -2.76 9.13 -3.82
N PRO A 51 -3.50 10.25 -3.76
CA PRO A 51 -4.73 10.39 -4.54
C PRO A 51 -4.48 10.20 -6.03
N ILE A 52 -5.28 9.32 -6.66
CA ILE A 52 -5.23 9.02 -8.10
C ILE A 52 -6.61 9.28 -8.72
N ASN A 53 -6.62 9.69 -9.99
CA ASN A 53 -7.82 9.78 -10.84
C ASN A 53 -7.81 8.74 -11.98
N SER A 54 -6.88 7.79 -11.91
CA SER A 54 -6.65 6.74 -12.89
C SER A 54 -6.48 5.41 -12.16
N PRO A 55 -6.83 4.26 -12.74
CA PRO A 55 -6.57 2.95 -12.16
C PRO A 55 -5.08 2.63 -11.96
N SER A 56 -4.20 3.35 -12.66
CA SER A 56 -2.75 3.19 -12.53
C SER A 56 -2.25 3.88 -11.26
N PRO A 57 -1.61 3.15 -10.33
CA PRO A 57 -1.05 3.74 -9.11
C PRO A 57 0.18 4.62 -9.41
N TYR A 58 0.68 4.64 -10.64
CA TYR A 58 1.78 5.50 -11.07
C TYR A 58 1.32 6.81 -11.73
N SER A 59 0.03 6.95 -12.00
CA SER A 59 -0.57 8.17 -12.55
C SER A 59 -0.98 9.11 -11.41
N LYS A 60 -0.08 10.03 -11.05
CA LYS A 60 -0.36 11.07 -10.05
C LYS A 60 -1.48 11.99 -10.52
N LYS A 61 -2.31 12.44 -9.59
CA LYS A 61 -3.05 13.69 -9.77
C LYS A 61 -2.02 14.82 -9.97
N ALA A 62 -2.06 15.50 -11.12
CA ALA A 62 -1.38 16.78 -11.23
C ALA A 62 -2.01 17.70 -10.18
N ILE A 63 -1.19 18.28 -9.31
CA ILE A 63 -1.64 19.43 -8.52
C ILE A 63 -1.83 20.52 -9.58
N GLU A 64 -3.06 20.71 -10.06
CA GLU A 64 -3.42 21.99 -10.65
C GLU A 64 -3.37 22.96 -9.49
N ASP A 65 -2.36 23.83 -9.55
CA ASP A 65 -2.06 24.78 -8.53
C ASP A 65 -3.32 25.54 -8.13
N VAL A 66 -3.49 25.68 -6.82
CA VAL A 66 -4.20 26.80 -6.23
C VAL A 66 -3.45 28.07 -6.66
N GLN A 67 -3.71 28.53 -7.87
CA GLN A 67 -3.63 29.93 -8.25
C GLN A 67 -5.07 30.41 -8.44
N HIS A 68 -5.74 30.58 -7.30
CA HIS A 68 -6.65 31.70 -7.16
C HIS A 68 -5.89 32.76 -6.38
N ASP A 69 -5.33 33.71 -7.11
CA ASP A 69 -5.34 35.13 -6.80
C ASP A 69 -5.64 35.87 -8.10
#